data_AF-A0A3N5LXN6-F1
#
_entry.id   AF-A0A3N5LXN6-F1
#
_cell.length_a   1.000
_cell.length_b   1.000
_cell.length_c   1.000
_cell.angle_alpha   90.00
_cell.angle_beta   90.00
_cell.angle_gamma   90.00
#
_symmetry.space_group_name_H-M   'P 1'
#
loop_
_entity.id
_entity.type
_entity.pdbx_description
1 polymer ?
#
loop_
_entity_poly.entity_id
_entity_poly.type
_entity_poly.pdbx_seq_one_letter_code
_entity_poly.pdbx_strand_id
1 'polypeptide(L)'
;MDRNRKIRGLILGAVMGFFYGMISQNINAWLLPGVPLSPGEGSRLLMTVVTVLAGAGLGFLATFFEEAVWSLISSSFVAAFATSLQAAQAEEWKFAVIMLLFLYTLLPRMVFFLPVAALVRWASGQWDREPGLWVLTFRKRGFSTLVILVLSIGTGLFSLMPPEEREAVRDMDNIIRVSLQAHSTDELPGVLAPVPGYIENARGDYLLSTSDEPDLLPVKRPMVPFGTPEPLVIARFQNGYRFGCVYTYGKPACWTFR
;
A
#
# COMPACT_ATOMS: atom_id res chain seq x y z
N MET A 1 3.86 34.27 -14.90
CA MET A 1 3.78 32.85 -14.49
C MET A 1 5.14 32.16 -14.56
N ASP A 2 5.79 31.98 -13.40
CA ASP A 2 7.19 31.54 -13.36
C ASP A 2 7.34 30.04 -13.61
N ARG A 3 7.96 29.69 -14.74
CA ARG A 3 8.35 28.31 -15.10
C ARG A 3 9.10 27.61 -13.97
N ASN A 4 9.92 28.34 -13.22
CA ASN A 4 10.71 27.83 -12.11
C ASN A 4 9.85 27.30 -10.96
N ARG A 5 8.73 27.96 -10.64
CA ARG A 5 7.82 27.53 -9.56
C ARG A 5 7.19 26.17 -9.86
N LYS A 6 6.72 25.98 -11.11
CA LYS A 6 6.10 24.73 -11.57
C LYS A 6 7.08 23.55 -11.54
N ILE A 7 8.32 23.78 -11.97
CA ILE A 7 9.38 22.76 -11.95
C ILE A 7 9.70 22.36 -10.51
N ARG A 8 9.75 23.31 -9.58
CA ARG A 8 10.01 23.02 -8.16
C ARG A 8 8.89 22.19 -7.54
N GLY A 9 7.63 22.54 -7.79
CA GLY A 9 6.49 21.74 -7.34
C GLY A 9 6.54 20.31 -7.90
N LEU A 10 6.88 20.16 -9.18
CA LEU A 10 7.06 18.85 -9.81
C LEU A 10 8.17 18.04 -9.12
N ILE A 11 9.35 18.63 -8.88
CA ILE A 11 10.47 17.96 -8.21
C ILE A 11 10.10 17.56 -6.78
N LEU A 12 9.52 18.48 -6.01
CA LEU A 12 9.11 18.21 -4.62
C LEU A 12 8.06 17.10 -4.55
N GLY A 13 7.09 17.12 -5.46
CA GLY A 13 6.09 16.07 -5.60
C GLY A 13 6.71 14.72 -6.00
N ALA A 14 7.65 14.71 -6.93
CA ALA A 14 8.37 13.50 -7.35
C ALA A 14 9.18 12.89 -6.20
N VAL A 15 9.89 13.72 -5.42
CA VAL A 15 10.62 13.29 -4.22
C VAL A 15 9.68 12.70 -3.18
N MET A 16 8.54 13.36 -2.94
CA MET A 16 7.51 12.86 -2.02
C MET A 16 6.98 11.48 -2.45
N GLY A 17 6.60 11.36 -3.73
CA GLY A 17 6.14 10.10 -4.32
C GLY A 17 7.19 9.00 -4.29
N PHE A 18 8.47 9.33 -4.52
CA PHE A 18 9.58 8.40 -4.45
C PHE A 18 9.74 7.79 -3.06
N PHE A 19 9.86 8.63 -2.02
CA PHE A 19 10.05 8.12 -0.66
C PHE A 19 8.82 7.38 -0.15
N TYR A 20 7.62 7.88 -0.43
CA TYR A 20 6.38 7.16 -0.10
C TYR A 20 6.32 5.78 -0.78
N GLY A 21 6.56 5.72 -2.09
CA GLY A 21 6.55 4.49 -2.87
C GLY A 21 7.66 3.52 -2.47
N MET A 22 8.85 4.02 -2.17
CA MET A 22 9.97 3.19 -1.73
C MET A 22 9.68 2.54 -0.37
N ILE A 23 9.16 3.31 0.59
CA ILE A 23 8.85 2.79 1.93
C ILE A 23 7.63 1.87 1.88
N SER A 24 6.50 2.31 1.34
CA SER A 24 5.25 1.52 1.34
C SER A 24 5.42 0.16 0.67
N GLN A 25 6.17 0.11 -0.44
CA GLN A 25 6.34 -1.13 -1.21
C GLN A 25 7.41 -2.08 -0.63
N ASN A 26 8.36 -1.59 0.17
CA ASN A 26 9.48 -2.41 0.65
C ASN A 26 9.50 -2.66 2.17
N ILE A 27 8.76 -1.88 2.96
CA ILE A 27 8.80 -1.99 4.42
C ILE A 27 8.47 -3.39 4.93
N ASN A 28 7.46 -4.04 4.35
CA ASN A 28 7.06 -5.39 4.75
C ASN A 28 8.12 -6.43 4.34
N ALA A 29 8.76 -6.27 3.19
CA ALA A 29 9.84 -7.15 2.76
C ALA A 29 11.11 -6.99 3.60
N TRP A 30 11.39 -5.78 4.11
CA TRP A 30 12.51 -5.55 5.02
C TRP A 30 12.27 -6.16 6.41
N LEU A 31 11.02 -6.16 6.89
CA LEU A 31 10.67 -6.70 8.21
C LEU A 31 10.37 -8.20 8.20
N LEU A 32 10.11 -8.78 7.02
CA LEU A 32 9.92 -10.20 6.79
C LEU A 32 11.01 -10.73 5.84
N PRO A 33 12.29 -10.70 6.26
CA PRO A 33 13.39 -11.14 5.41
C PRO A 33 13.24 -12.62 5.05
N GLY A 34 13.38 -12.93 3.76
CA GLY A 34 13.29 -14.30 3.25
C GLY A 34 11.88 -14.82 2.98
N VAL A 35 10.83 -14.09 3.37
CA VAL A 35 9.44 -14.47 3.04
C VAL A 35 9.08 -13.94 1.65
N PRO A 36 8.57 -14.78 0.72
CA PRO A 36 8.24 -14.35 -0.62
C PRO A 36 6.88 -13.63 -0.63
N LEU A 37 6.89 -12.33 -0.32
CA LEU A 37 5.67 -11.50 -0.32
C LEU A 37 5.28 -11.07 -1.73
N SER A 38 4.00 -11.25 -2.06
CA SER A 38 3.38 -10.70 -3.27
C SER A 38 3.42 -9.17 -3.24
N PRO A 39 3.88 -8.52 -4.32
CA PRO A 39 3.95 -7.06 -4.41
C PRO A 39 2.59 -6.35 -4.62
N GLY A 40 1.46 -7.05 -4.48
CA GLY A 40 0.13 -6.52 -4.82
C GLY A 40 -0.13 -6.58 -6.33
N GLU A 41 -0.87 -5.61 -6.88
CA GLU A 41 -1.25 -5.53 -8.29
C GLU A 41 -0.12 -5.05 -9.21
N GLY A 42 1.02 -5.75 -9.26
CA GLY A 42 2.11 -5.44 -10.19
C GLY A 42 3.50 -5.50 -9.54
N SER A 43 4.54 -5.13 -10.29
CA SER A 43 5.90 -5.13 -9.73
C SER A 43 6.11 -3.94 -8.77
N ARG A 44 6.90 -4.15 -7.71
CA ARG A 44 7.24 -3.08 -6.73
C ARG A 44 7.83 -1.85 -7.43
N LEU A 45 8.70 -2.08 -8.42
CA LEU A 45 9.32 -1.03 -9.23
C LEU A 45 8.27 -0.22 -10.01
N LEU A 46 7.32 -0.90 -10.66
CA LEU A 46 6.24 -0.23 -11.38
C LEU A 46 5.41 0.64 -10.43
N MET A 47 5.05 0.13 -9.25
CA MET A 47 4.29 0.88 -8.25
C MET A 47 5.06 2.08 -7.69
N THR A 48 6.38 1.94 -7.49
CA THR A 48 7.22 3.09 -7.12
C THR A 48 7.26 4.14 -8.24
N VAL A 49 7.37 3.74 -9.51
CA VAL A 49 7.33 4.69 -10.64
C VAL A 49 5.98 5.39 -10.73
N VAL A 50 4.88 4.66 -10.57
CA VAL A 50 3.52 5.24 -10.58
C VAL A 50 3.35 6.26 -9.46
N THR A 51 3.80 5.96 -8.25
CA THR A 51 3.72 6.90 -7.11
C THR A 51 4.61 8.13 -7.29
N VAL A 52 5.79 7.99 -7.92
CA VAL A 52 6.64 9.12 -8.32
C VAL A 52 5.92 10.02 -9.33
N LEU A 53 5.34 9.45 -10.38
CA LEU A 53 4.61 10.21 -11.41
C LEU A 53 3.37 10.90 -10.84
N ALA A 54 2.61 10.19 -10.00
CA ALA A 54 1.45 10.75 -9.31
C ALA A 54 1.87 11.92 -8.39
N GLY A 55 2.91 11.71 -7.57
CA GLY A 55 3.47 12.76 -6.72
C GLY A 55 3.93 13.97 -7.52
N ALA A 56 4.65 13.76 -8.62
CA ALA A 56 5.11 14.83 -9.52
C ALA A 56 3.94 15.62 -10.13
N GLY A 57 2.90 14.93 -10.60
CA GLY A 57 1.70 15.54 -11.15
C GLY A 57 0.94 16.37 -10.11
N LEU A 58 0.76 15.84 -8.91
CA LEU A 58 0.11 16.57 -7.81
C LEU A 58 0.94 17.78 -7.36
N GLY A 59 2.26 17.64 -7.24
CA GLY A 59 3.14 18.75 -6.89
C GLY A 59 3.17 19.85 -7.96
N PHE A 60 3.07 19.48 -9.24
CA PHE A 60 2.87 20.42 -10.33
C PHE A 60 1.55 21.16 -10.18
N LEU A 61 0.43 20.47 -9.94
CA LEU A 61 -0.89 21.10 -9.74
C LEU A 61 -0.91 22.03 -8.52
N ALA A 62 -0.28 21.63 -7.41
CA ALA A 62 -0.17 22.43 -6.19
C ALA A 62 0.60 23.76 -6.39
N THR A 63 1.40 23.87 -7.45
CA THR A 63 2.16 25.08 -7.80
C THR A 63 1.73 25.72 -9.13
N PHE A 64 0.74 25.12 -9.80
CA PHE A 64 0.28 25.54 -11.11
C PHE A 64 -0.31 26.94 -11.03
N PHE A 65 -1.40 27.12 -10.29
CA PHE A 65 -2.07 28.42 -10.18
C PHE A 65 -1.27 29.42 -9.32
N GLU A 66 -1.34 30.69 -9.70
CA GLU A 66 -0.74 31.80 -8.94
C GLU A 66 -1.46 32.00 -7.61
N GLU A 67 -2.78 31.90 -7.61
CA GLU A 67 -3.60 31.90 -6.40
C GLU A 67 -3.49 30.57 -5.66
N ALA A 68 -3.30 30.64 -4.34
CA ALA A 68 -3.15 29.46 -3.50
C ALA A 68 -4.41 28.59 -3.52
N VAL A 69 -5.60 29.21 -3.38
CA VAL A 69 -6.88 28.51 -3.27
C VAL A 69 -7.11 27.56 -4.44
N TRP A 70 -6.94 28.02 -5.68
CA TRP A 70 -7.14 27.19 -6.87
C TRP A 70 -6.15 26.03 -6.96
N SER A 71 -4.88 26.26 -6.64
CA SER A 71 -3.87 25.20 -6.67
C SER A 71 -4.11 24.10 -5.63
N LEU A 72 -4.58 24.48 -4.44
CA LEU A 72 -4.91 23.55 -3.37
C LEU A 72 -6.13 22.72 -3.75
N ILE A 73 -7.21 23.39 -4.20
CA ILE A 73 -8.45 22.73 -4.61
C ILE A 73 -8.19 21.78 -5.78
N SER A 74 -7.47 22.21 -6.83
CA SER A 74 -7.22 21.37 -8.00
C SER A 74 -6.37 20.15 -7.68
N SER A 75 -5.30 20.32 -6.90
CA SER A 75 -4.42 19.20 -6.53
C SER A 75 -5.17 18.19 -5.66
N SER A 76 -5.89 18.66 -4.65
CA SER A 76 -6.65 17.79 -3.76
C SER A 76 -7.79 17.08 -4.46
N PHE A 77 -8.49 17.76 -5.38
CA PHE A 77 -9.56 17.17 -6.17
C PHE A 77 -9.02 16.04 -7.05
N VAL A 78 -7.91 16.26 -7.77
CA VAL A 78 -7.31 15.23 -8.63
C VAL A 78 -6.82 14.02 -7.82
N ALA A 79 -6.18 14.24 -6.67
CA ALA A 79 -5.77 13.15 -5.78
C ALA A 79 -6.96 12.36 -5.22
N ALA A 80 -7.99 13.07 -4.74
CA ALA A 80 -9.20 12.44 -4.23
C ALA A 80 -9.93 11.66 -5.33
N PHE A 81 -10.05 12.23 -6.52
CA PHE A 81 -10.67 11.59 -7.68
C PHE A 81 -9.94 10.29 -8.06
N ALA A 82 -8.61 10.34 -8.19
CA ALA A 82 -7.81 9.18 -8.56
C ALA A 82 -7.91 8.05 -7.53
N THR A 83 -7.78 8.39 -6.24
CA THR A 83 -7.88 7.39 -5.16
C THR A 83 -9.31 6.84 -5.01
N SER A 84 -10.35 7.65 -5.24
CA SER A 84 -11.75 7.18 -5.22
C SER A 84 -12.06 6.30 -6.41
N LEU A 85 -11.50 6.58 -7.59
CA LEU A 85 -11.62 5.70 -8.75
C LEU A 85 -10.92 4.35 -8.50
N GLN A 86 -9.75 4.36 -7.89
CA GLN A 86 -9.04 3.13 -7.52
C GLN A 86 -9.85 2.29 -6.54
N ALA A 87 -10.43 2.92 -5.50
CA ALA A 87 -11.29 2.22 -4.55
C ALA A 87 -12.55 1.64 -5.22
N ALA A 88 -13.16 2.37 -6.15
CA ALA A 88 -14.32 1.90 -6.90
C ALA A 88 -14.05 0.69 -7.80
N GLN A 89 -12.80 0.49 -8.26
CA GLN A 89 -12.41 -0.67 -9.06
C GLN A 89 -12.20 -1.93 -8.23
N ALA A 90 -11.97 -1.80 -6.92
CA ALA A 90 -11.74 -2.93 -6.03
C ALA A 90 -13.04 -3.67 -5.65
N GLU A 91 -14.21 -3.05 -5.82
CA GLU A 91 -15.50 -3.60 -5.39
C GLU A 91 -16.37 -4.06 -6.58
N GLU A 92 -16.87 -5.30 -6.54
CA GLU A 92 -17.80 -5.86 -7.54
C GLU A 92 -19.26 -5.41 -7.32
N TRP A 93 -19.49 -4.13 -7.01
CA TRP A 93 -20.80 -3.64 -6.57
C TRP A 93 -21.65 -3.09 -7.72
N LYS A 94 -22.96 -2.94 -7.47
CA LYS A 94 -23.87 -2.28 -8.40
C LYS A 94 -23.43 -0.83 -8.62
N PHE A 95 -23.47 -0.38 -9.88
CA PHE A 95 -23.04 0.97 -10.31
C PHE A 95 -23.60 2.12 -9.43
N ALA A 96 -24.87 2.04 -9.02
CA ALA A 96 -25.49 3.06 -8.17
C ALA A 96 -24.84 3.19 -6.79
N VAL A 97 -24.39 2.08 -6.20
CA VAL A 97 -23.73 2.09 -4.88
C VAL A 97 -22.31 2.63 -5.01
N ILE A 98 -21.60 2.25 -6.09
CA ILE A 98 -20.28 2.81 -6.42
C ILE A 98 -20.36 4.33 -6.58
N MET A 99 -21.37 4.84 -7.30
CA MET A 99 -21.53 6.29 -7.49
C MET A 99 -21.81 7.03 -6.18
N LEU A 100 -22.62 6.44 -5.29
CA LEU A 100 -22.91 6.97 -3.96
C LEU A 100 -21.65 6.98 -3.08
N LEU A 101 -20.92 5.86 -3.02
CA LEU A 101 -19.66 5.74 -2.28
C LEU A 101 -18.60 6.69 -2.83
N PHE A 102 -18.52 6.85 -4.15
CA PHE A 102 -17.62 7.78 -4.79
C PHE A 102 -17.88 9.21 -4.29
N LEU A 103 -19.14 9.68 -4.34
CA LEU A 103 -19.49 11.03 -3.88
C LEU A 103 -19.24 11.21 -2.37
N TYR A 104 -19.58 10.20 -1.57
CA TYR A 104 -19.42 10.23 -0.11
C TYR A 104 -17.94 10.21 0.32
N THR A 105 -17.07 9.50 -0.41
CA THR A 105 -15.63 9.39 -0.09
C THR A 105 -14.81 10.51 -0.71
N LEU A 106 -15.22 11.07 -1.85
CA LEU A 106 -14.46 12.09 -2.58
C LEU A 106 -14.25 13.36 -1.74
N LEU A 107 -15.30 13.89 -1.12
CA LEU A 107 -15.23 15.13 -0.34
C LEU A 107 -14.31 15.01 0.89
N PRO A 108 -14.46 13.99 1.77
CA PRO A 108 -13.53 13.76 2.86
C PRO A 108 -12.09 13.59 2.39
N ARG A 109 -11.86 12.80 1.33
CA ARG A 109 -10.50 12.59 0.77
C ARG A 109 -9.88 13.88 0.26
N MET A 110 -10.66 14.74 -0.39
CA MET A 110 -10.18 16.06 -0.81
C MET A 110 -9.67 16.88 0.37
N VAL A 111 -10.41 16.90 1.49
CA VAL A 111 -9.98 17.58 2.72
C VAL A 111 -8.68 17.00 3.26
N PHE A 112 -8.51 15.67 3.23
CA PHE A 112 -7.27 15.01 3.65
C PHE A 112 -6.05 15.37 2.77
N PHE A 113 -6.25 15.64 1.47
CA PHE A 113 -5.16 16.04 0.58
C PHE A 113 -4.80 17.53 0.64
N LEU A 114 -5.66 18.40 1.19
CA LEU A 114 -5.38 19.84 1.30
C LEU A 114 -4.10 20.16 2.09
N PRO A 115 -3.82 19.56 3.26
CA PRO A 115 -2.57 19.79 3.97
C PRO A 115 -1.34 19.40 3.14
N VAL A 116 -1.43 18.31 2.37
CA VAL A 116 -0.32 17.86 1.51
C VAL A 116 -0.05 18.87 0.39
N ALA A 117 -1.09 19.34 -0.30
CA ALA A 117 -0.96 20.37 -1.33
C ALA A 117 -0.41 21.69 -0.75
N ALA A 118 -0.88 22.09 0.44
CA ALA A 118 -0.42 23.29 1.14
C ALA A 118 1.06 23.18 1.52
N LEU A 119 1.49 21.99 1.97
CA LEU A 119 2.87 21.71 2.32
C LEU A 119 3.80 21.81 1.11
N VAL A 120 3.45 21.19 -0.02
CA VAL A 120 4.26 21.26 -1.25
C VAL A 120 4.37 22.71 -1.73
N ARG A 121 3.26 23.46 -1.71
CA ARG A 121 3.25 24.87 -2.08
C ARG A 121 4.10 25.73 -1.14
N TRP A 122 3.99 25.50 0.18
CA TRP A 122 4.82 26.18 1.18
C TRP A 122 6.31 25.91 0.96
N ALA A 123 6.68 24.64 0.72
CA ALA A 123 8.05 24.24 0.47
C ALA A 123 8.60 24.88 -0.81
N SER A 124 7.82 24.90 -1.90
CA SER A 124 8.18 25.62 -3.13
C SER A 124 8.40 27.12 -2.87
N GLY A 125 7.54 27.74 -2.05
CA GLY A 125 7.68 29.15 -1.68
C GLY A 125 8.94 29.45 -0.85
N GLN A 126 9.44 28.50 -0.05
CA GLN A 126 10.74 28.66 0.63
C GLN A 126 11.92 28.66 -0.35
N TRP A 127 11.76 28.05 -1.52
CA TRP A 127 12.80 28.00 -2.53
C TRP A 127 12.82 29.27 -3.39
N ASP A 128 11.67 29.96 -3.53
CA ASP A 128 11.51 31.22 -4.27
C ASP A 128 12.12 32.43 -3.57
N ARG A 129 12.21 32.41 -2.23
CA ARG A 129 12.79 33.53 -1.46
C ARG A 129 14.25 33.76 -1.87
N GLU A 130 14.57 35.03 -2.14
CA GLU A 130 15.82 35.52 -2.73
C GLU A 130 17.08 34.96 -2.04
N PRO A 131 18.19 34.81 -2.78
CA PRO A 131 19.47 34.34 -2.26
C PRO A 131 20.16 35.42 -1.40
N GLY A 132 19.55 35.77 -0.26
CA GLY A 132 20.19 36.54 0.80
C GLY A 132 20.85 35.59 1.79
N LEU A 133 22.17 35.70 1.96
CA LEU A 133 23.03 34.88 2.83
C LEU A 133 22.87 33.36 2.58
N TRP A 134 23.86 32.79 1.88
CA TRP A 134 23.91 31.37 1.46
C TRP A 134 23.51 30.36 2.57
N VAL A 135 23.94 30.60 3.82
CA VAL A 135 23.67 29.73 4.97
C VAL A 135 22.19 29.70 5.39
N LEU A 136 21.51 30.85 5.41
CA LEU A 136 20.09 30.95 5.79
C LEU A 136 19.18 30.35 4.71
N THR A 137 19.60 30.48 3.45
CA THR A 137 18.90 29.90 2.29
C THR A 137 18.99 28.37 2.30
N PHE A 138 20.18 27.80 2.59
CA PHE A 138 20.36 26.36 2.70
C PHE A 138 19.55 25.76 3.86
N ARG A 139 19.50 26.45 5.02
CA ARG A 139 18.72 25.98 6.18
C ARG A 139 17.22 25.89 5.87
N LYS A 140 16.63 26.90 5.23
CA LYS A 140 15.18 26.91 4.92
C LYS A 140 14.83 25.88 3.83
N ARG A 141 15.64 25.77 2.77
CA ARG A 141 15.44 24.79 1.70
C ARG A 141 15.61 23.36 2.22
N GLY A 142 16.67 23.11 2.98
CA GLY A 142 16.93 21.84 3.65
C GLY A 142 15.80 21.45 4.59
N PHE A 143 15.35 22.37 5.44
CA PHE A 143 14.23 22.12 6.34
C PHE A 143 12.93 21.78 5.60
N SER A 144 12.57 22.55 4.56
CA SER A 144 11.35 22.26 3.78
C SER A 144 11.38 20.88 3.12
N THR A 145 12.55 20.46 2.61
CA THR A 145 12.75 19.15 1.99
C THR A 145 12.70 18.04 3.04
N LEU A 146 13.32 18.27 4.21
CA LEU A 146 13.30 17.35 5.33
C LEU A 146 11.88 17.10 5.82
N VAL A 147 11.05 18.14 5.93
CA VAL A 147 9.64 18.00 6.34
C VAL A 147 8.86 17.14 5.34
N ILE A 148 9.03 17.37 4.03
CA ILE A 148 8.39 16.54 2.99
C ILE A 148 8.86 15.10 3.12
N LEU A 149 10.15 14.87 3.30
CA LEU A 149 10.73 13.53 3.42
C LEU A 149 10.19 12.80 4.65
N VAL A 150 10.18 13.44 5.82
CA VAL A 150 9.66 12.85 7.07
C VAL A 150 8.18 12.49 6.92
N LEU A 151 7.37 13.36 6.31
CA LEU A 151 5.96 13.07 6.07
C LEU A 151 5.76 11.94 5.04
N SER A 152 6.57 11.88 3.99
CA SER A 152 6.51 10.82 2.97
C SER A 152 6.86 9.45 3.56
N ILE A 153 7.92 9.41 4.37
CA ILE A 153 8.31 8.20 5.08
C ILE A 153 7.24 7.82 6.09
N GLY A 154 6.80 8.76 6.94
CA GLY A 154 5.78 8.52 7.96
C GLY A 154 4.46 8.01 7.39
N THR A 155 4.00 8.57 6.26
CA THR A 155 2.81 8.06 5.55
C THR A 155 3.05 6.68 4.95
N GLY A 156 4.24 6.40 4.41
CA GLY A 156 4.63 5.08 3.95
C GLY A 156 4.65 4.01 5.05
N LEU A 157 4.95 4.40 6.30
CA LEU A 157 4.93 3.48 7.45
C LEU A 157 3.52 2.95 7.77
N PHE A 158 2.45 3.63 7.37
CA PHE A 158 1.08 3.10 7.53
C PHE A 158 0.79 1.89 6.64
N SER A 159 1.64 1.61 5.64
CA SER A 159 1.57 0.39 4.85
C SER A 159 2.18 -0.82 5.56
N LEU A 160 2.66 -0.64 6.80
CA LEU A 160 3.25 -1.70 7.61
C LEU A 160 2.18 -2.70 8.05
N MET A 161 2.41 -3.98 7.79
CA MET A 161 1.55 -5.06 8.30
C MET A 161 1.52 -5.05 9.84
N PRO A 162 0.33 -5.19 10.44
CA PRO A 162 0.15 -5.44 11.86
C PRO A 162 1.00 -6.61 12.38
N PRO A 163 1.33 -6.65 13.69
CA PRO A 163 2.14 -7.74 14.26
C PRO A 163 1.51 -9.12 14.06
N GLU A 164 0.19 -9.25 14.23
CA GLU A 164 -0.52 -10.53 14.08
C GLU A 164 -0.46 -11.05 12.64
N GLU A 165 -0.61 -10.17 11.64
CA GLU A 165 -0.43 -10.52 10.23
C GLU A 165 0.99 -10.96 9.92
N ARG A 166 2.00 -10.27 10.47
CA ARG A 166 3.41 -10.64 10.25
C ARG A 166 3.73 -12.00 10.84
N GLU A 167 3.16 -12.32 12.00
CA GLU A 167 3.30 -13.63 12.63
C GLU A 167 2.59 -14.72 11.81
N ALA A 168 1.35 -14.48 11.39
CA ALA A 168 0.58 -15.38 10.53
C ALA A 168 1.31 -15.67 9.21
N VAL A 169 1.87 -14.64 8.57
CA VAL A 169 2.63 -14.79 7.32
C VAL A 169 3.92 -15.59 7.52
N ARG A 170 4.64 -15.38 8.62
CA ARG A 170 5.85 -16.17 8.95
C ARG A 170 5.51 -17.63 9.24
N ASP A 171 4.44 -17.85 9.98
CA ASP A 171 3.96 -19.19 10.29
C ASP A 171 3.55 -19.94 9.02
N MET A 172 2.77 -19.31 8.15
CA MET A 172 2.39 -19.85 6.85
C MET A 172 3.62 -20.17 5.98
N ASP A 173 4.61 -19.28 5.93
CA ASP A 173 5.87 -19.51 5.21
C ASP A 173 6.60 -20.76 5.72
N ASN A 174 6.69 -20.92 7.05
CA ASN A 174 7.29 -22.09 7.68
C ASN A 174 6.52 -23.38 7.36
N ILE A 175 5.19 -23.34 7.47
CA ILE A 175 4.31 -24.47 7.15
C ILE A 175 4.52 -24.90 5.69
N ILE A 176 4.52 -23.95 4.75
CA ILE A 176 4.72 -24.23 3.32
C ILE A 176 6.09 -24.86 3.08
N ARG A 177 7.17 -24.30 3.64
CA ARG A 177 8.52 -24.84 3.47
C ARG A 177 8.67 -26.26 3.97
N VAL A 178 8.06 -26.59 5.11
CA VAL A 178 8.04 -27.96 5.64
C VAL A 178 7.23 -28.87 4.73
N SER A 179 6.04 -28.44 4.28
CA SER A 179 5.20 -29.24 3.41
C SER A 179 5.74 -29.44 1.99
N LEU A 180 6.59 -28.55 1.49
CA LEU A 180 7.30 -28.74 0.21
C LEU A 180 8.28 -29.92 0.24
N GLN A 181 8.65 -30.40 1.43
CA GLN A 181 9.50 -31.58 1.62
C GLN A 181 8.67 -32.86 1.79
N ALA A 182 7.34 -32.76 1.99
CA ALA A 182 6.47 -33.90 2.17
C ALA A 182 6.17 -34.57 0.81
N HIS A 183 6.23 -35.89 0.78
CA HIS A 183 5.94 -36.69 -0.41
C HIS A 183 4.57 -37.36 -0.37
N SER A 184 3.92 -37.37 0.80
CA SER A 184 2.61 -37.97 1.00
C SER A 184 1.74 -37.12 1.94
N THR A 185 0.43 -37.35 1.90
CA THR A 185 -0.54 -36.64 2.75
C THR A 185 -0.30 -36.88 4.25
N ASP A 186 0.24 -38.05 4.62
CA ASP A 186 0.54 -38.39 6.02
C ASP A 186 1.75 -37.63 6.58
N GLU A 187 2.63 -37.15 5.70
CA GLU A 187 3.78 -36.31 6.05
C GLU A 187 3.44 -34.81 6.11
N LEU A 188 2.23 -34.41 5.66
CA LEU A 188 1.82 -33.02 5.69
C LEU A 188 1.57 -32.56 7.14
N PRO A 189 1.88 -31.29 7.45
CA PRO A 189 1.39 -30.66 8.67
C PRO A 189 -0.14 -30.79 8.73
N GLY A 190 -0.67 -31.14 9.91
CA GLY A 190 -2.11 -31.43 10.07
C GLY A 190 -3.05 -30.31 9.63
N VAL A 191 -2.55 -29.07 9.53
CA VAL A 191 -3.28 -27.90 9.03
C VAL A 191 -3.47 -27.90 7.50
N LEU A 192 -2.55 -28.53 6.76
CA LEU A 192 -2.57 -28.65 5.30
C LEU A 192 -3.13 -29.99 4.81
N ALA A 193 -3.13 -31.02 5.65
CA ALA A 193 -3.75 -32.31 5.34
C ALA A 193 -5.20 -32.21 4.78
N PRO A 194 -6.09 -31.31 5.27
CA PRO A 194 -7.43 -31.16 4.71
C PRO A 194 -7.49 -30.32 3.42
N VAL A 195 -6.39 -29.72 2.95
CA VAL A 195 -6.37 -28.84 1.78
C VAL A 195 -6.40 -29.67 0.49
N PRO A 196 -7.48 -29.59 -0.30
CA PRO A 196 -7.63 -30.43 -1.49
C PRO A 196 -6.56 -30.14 -2.54
N GLY A 197 -5.90 -31.18 -3.05
CA GLY A 197 -4.98 -31.06 -4.18
C GLY A 197 -3.61 -30.46 -3.82
N TYR A 198 -3.25 -30.39 -2.53
CA TYR A 198 -2.00 -29.77 -2.10
C TYR A 198 -0.78 -30.50 -2.64
N ILE A 199 -0.64 -31.82 -2.43
CA ILE A 199 0.54 -32.60 -2.85
C ILE A 199 0.74 -32.57 -4.37
N GLU A 200 -0.36 -32.59 -5.12
CA GLU A 200 -0.33 -32.62 -6.58
C GLU A 200 0.07 -31.26 -7.15
N ASN A 201 -0.42 -30.16 -6.55
CA ASN A 201 -0.37 -28.83 -7.16
C ASN A 201 0.54 -27.82 -6.43
N ALA A 202 0.89 -28.00 -5.17
CA ALA A 202 1.75 -27.08 -4.43
C ALA A 202 3.24 -27.29 -4.80
N ARG A 203 3.63 -26.91 -6.03
CA ARG A 203 4.99 -27.10 -6.56
C ARG A 203 5.58 -25.81 -7.08
N GLY A 204 6.89 -25.65 -6.88
CA GLY A 204 7.66 -24.49 -7.33
C GLY A 204 7.61 -23.32 -6.36
N ASP A 205 8.00 -22.13 -6.84
CA ASP A 205 7.98 -20.93 -6.01
C ASP A 205 6.55 -20.48 -5.72
N TYR A 206 6.37 -19.86 -4.56
CA TYR A 206 5.11 -19.30 -4.11
C TYR A 206 5.28 -17.84 -3.70
N LEU A 207 4.17 -17.10 -3.70
CA LEU A 207 4.05 -15.76 -3.16
C LEU A 207 2.94 -15.74 -2.11
N LEU A 208 3.17 -15.02 -1.01
CA LEU A 208 2.22 -14.80 0.07
C LEU A 208 1.60 -13.40 0.00
N SER A 209 0.30 -13.31 0.21
CA SER A 209 -0.44 -12.05 0.36
C SER A 209 -1.41 -12.15 1.54
N THR A 210 -1.70 -11.03 2.20
CA THR A 210 -2.70 -10.96 3.29
C THR A 210 -4.01 -10.36 2.80
N SER A 211 -5.09 -10.68 3.49
CA SER A 211 -6.42 -10.12 3.30
C SER A 211 -7.13 -10.05 4.65
N ASP A 212 -7.96 -9.03 4.82
CA ASP A 212 -8.80 -8.82 6.01
C ASP A 212 -10.19 -9.47 5.89
N GLU A 213 -10.42 -10.25 4.83
CA GLU A 213 -11.70 -10.89 4.54
C GLU A 213 -11.60 -12.41 4.76
N PRO A 214 -11.68 -12.88 6.02
CA PRO A 214 -11.55 -14.31 6.32
C PRO A 214 -12.70 -15.15 5.76
N ASP A 215 -13.84 -14.53 5.41
CA ASP A 215 -15.01 -15.20 4.83
C ASP A 215 -14.83 -15.62 3.37
N LEU A 216 -13.73 -15.21 2.71
CA LEU A 216 -13.38 -15.69 1.38
C LEU A 216 -13.10 -17.20 1.33
N LEU A 217 -12.79 -17.82 2.47
CA LEU A 217 -12.55 -19.26 2.58
C LEU A 217 -13.68 -19.96 3.37
N PRO A 218 -14.21 -21.08 2.85
CA PRO A 218 -15.24 -21.86 3.53
C PRO A 218 -14.65 -22.78 4.61
N VAL A 219 -13.93 -22.20 5.58
CA VAL A 219 -13.30 -22.91 6.69
C VAL A 219 -14.18 -22.89 7.94
N LYS A 220 -14.18 -24.00 8.70
CA LYS A 220 -14.78 -24.01 10.03
C LYS A 220 -13.81 -23.40 11.02
N ARG A 221 -14.19 -22.29 11.65
CA ARG A 221 -13.41 -21.60 12.68
C ARG A 221 -14.26 -21.21 13.89
N PRO A 222 -13.64 -21.05 15.09
CA PRO A 222 -14.35 -20.54 16.25
C PRO A 222 -14.95 -19.15 15.97
N MET A 223 -16.12 -18.85 16.54
CA MET A 223 -16.63 -17.48 16.52
C MET A 223 -15.73 -16.59 17.37
N VAL A 224 -15.23 -15.51 16.76
CA VAL A 224 -14.45 -14.49 17.46
C VAL A 224 -15.31 -13.31 17.88
N PRO A 225 -14.98 -12.63 18.99
CA PRO A 225 -15.55 -11.34 19.33
C PRO A 225 -15.30 -10.31 18.22
N PHE A 226 -16.24 -9.40 18.06
CA PHE A 226 -16.10 -8.27 17.15
C PHE A 226 -14.80 -7.48 17.43
N GLY A 227 -14.06 -7.16 16.36
CA GLY A 227 -12.79 -6.42 16.45
C GLY A 227 -11.57 -7.29 16.74
N THR A 228 -11.73 -8.62 16.82
CA THR A 228 -10.58 -9.54 16.88
C THR A 228 -10.00 -9.69 15.48
N PRO A 229 -8.69 -9.47 15.27
CA PRO A 229 -8.06 -9.62 13.97
C PRO A 229 -8.02 -11.10 13.56
N GLU A 230 -8.52 -11.38 12.36
CA GLU A 230 -8.52 -12.71 11.74
C GLU A 230 -7.81 -12.64 10.38
N PRO A 231 -6.47 -12.57 10.34
CA PRO A 231 -5.78 -12.38 9.08
C PRO A 231 -5.91 -13.63 8.21
N LEU A 232 -6.31 -13.41 6.95
CA LEU A 232 -6.28 -14.42 5.91
C LEU A 232 -4.96 -14.32 5.17
N VAL A 233 -4.14 -15.38 5.24
CA VAL A 233 -2.90 -15.47 4.46
C VAL A 233 -3.16 -16.35 3.24
N ILE A 234 -2.93 -15.81 2.04
CA ILE A 234 -3.13 -16.45 0.76
C ILE A 234 -1.77 -16.79 0.17
N ALA A 235 -1.59 -18.06 -0.19
CA ALA A 235 -0.42 -18.53 -0.92
C ALA A 235 -0.80 -18.79 -2.39
N ARG A 236 -0.02 -18.24 -3.31
CA ARG A 236 -0.16 -18.42 -4.75
C ARG A 236 1.13 -19.00 -5.33
N PHE A 237 1.05 -20.19 -5.90
CA PHE A 237 2.15 -20.83 -6.60
C PHE A 237 2.25 -20.37 -8.06
N GLN A 238 3.44 -20.49 -8.65
CA GLN A 238 3.69 -20.12 -10.05
C GLN A 238 2.80 -20.87 -11.05
N ASN A 239 2.39 -22.10 -10.73
CA ASN A 239 1.50 -22.90 -11.56
C ASN A 239 0.01 -22.50 -11.46
N GLY A 240 -0.30 -21.43 -10.73
CA GLY A 240 -1.66 -20.93 -10.55
C GLY A 240 -2.43 -21.57 -9.39
N TYR A 241 -1.87 -22.58 -8.73
CA TYR A 241 -2.47 -23.15 -7.53
C TYR A 241 -2.51 -22.13 -6.40
N ARG A 242 -3.65 -22.01 -5.73
CA ARG A 242 -3.86 -21.04 -4.66
C ARG A 242 -4.64 -21.66 -3.50
N PHE A 243 -4.12 -21.46 -2.31
CA PHE A 243 -4.81 -21.82 -1.07
C PHE A 243 -4.60 -20.71 -0.05
N GLY A 244 -5.37 -20.70 1.02
CA GLY A 244 -5.14 -19.75 2.11
C GLY A 244 -5.45 -20.37 3.45
N CYS A 245 -4.99 -19.70 4.50
CA CYS A 245 -5.24 -20.06 5.88
C CYS A 245 -5.77 -18.84 6.63
N VAL A 246 -6.89 -19.02 7.32
CA VAL A 246 -7.42 -18.02 8.26
C VAL A 246 -6.83 -18.29 9.63
N TYR A 247 -6.25 -17.27 10.25
CA TYR A 247 -5.65 -17.37 11.57
C TYR A 247 -6.61 -16.86 12.64
N THR A 248 -7.10 -17.76 13.48
CA THR A 248 -7.99 -17.42 14.61
C THR A 248 -7.30 -17.77 15.92
N TYR A 249 -7.03 -16.79 16.79
CA TYR A 249 -6.22 -16.95 18.01
C TYR A 249 -4.86 -17.64 17.77
N GLY A 250 -4.21 -17.31 16.65
CA GLY A 250 -2.93 -17.90 16.26
C GLY A 250 -3.01 -19.34 15.72
N LYS A 251 -4.21 -19.91 15.55
CA LYS A 251 -4.40 -21.23 14.96
C LYS A 251 -4.86 -21.10 13.50
N PRO A 252 -4.10 -21.64 12.53
CA PRO A 252 -4.50 -21.59 11.13
C PRO A 252 -5.54 -22.66 10.79
N ALA A 253 -6.55 -22.27 10.01
CA ALA A 253 -7.48 -23.16 9.33
C ALA A 253 -7.36 -22.92 7.82
N CYS A 254 -6.90 -23.94 7.08
CA CYS A 254 -6.52 -23.80 5.68
C CYS A 254 -7.52 -24.42 4.72
N TRP A 255 -7.67 -23.81 3.54
CA TRP A 255 -8.50 -24.33 2.45
C TRP A 255 -8.04 -23.81 1.08
N THR A 256 -8.44 -24.49 0.01
CA THR A 256 -8.17 -24.06 -1.38
C THR A 256 -9.22 -23.06 -1.85
N PHE A 257 -8.81 -22.10 -2.69
CA PHE A 257 -9.78 -21.28 -3.42
C PHE A 257 -10.36 -22.11 -4.58
N ARG A 258 -11.65 -21.94 -4.86
CA ARG A 258 -12.27 -22.49 -6.08
C ARG A 258 -11.91 -21.67 -7.31
#